data_AF-A0A0R2ERI6-F1
#
_entry.id   AF-A0A0R2ERI6-F1
#
_cell.length_a   1.000
_cell.length_b   1.000
_cell.length_c   1.000
_cell.angle_alpha   90.00
_cell.angle_beta   90.00
_cell.angle_gamma   90.00
#
_symmetry.space_group_name_H-M   'P 1'
#
loop_
_entity.id
_entity.type
_entity.pdbx_description
1 polymer ?
#
loop_
_entity_poly.entity_id
_entity_poly.type
_entity_poly.pdbx_seq_one_letter_code
_entity_poly.pdbx_strand_id
1 'polypeptide(L)'
;MDQNGISYFDWMDLITNTYDDALQKAHVDLKFGDNRALRNKELDFASGEWERIKFFKQRLPNTDDLCHVLDRFVDRMPEMEYGHRREYRLAVAHEVAVDGWLKGKVFAPEDRKYILDRERYLAEEYFNNDRELGQYIETDYEGYKRISLQRLFVRFLDIYDDFYRCYEIRKDKVNEP
;
A
#
# COMPACT_ATOMS: atom_id res chain seq x y z
N MET A 1 -26.19 -0.01 31.91
CA MET A 1 -25.95 -0.78 30.68
C MET A 1 -25.89 0.24 29.57
N ASP A 2 -24.75 0.42 28.93
CA ASP A 2 -24.60 1.44 27.89
C ASP A 2 -25.62 1.21 26.78
N GLN A 3 -26.60 2.11 26.72
CA GLN A 3 -27.70 2.11 25.75
C GLN A 3 -27.28 2.65 24.37
N ASN A 4 -25.98 2.84 24.12
CA ASN A 4 -25.49 3.50 22.93
C ASN A 4 -24.79 2.50 22.00
N GLY A 5 -25.54 1.51 21.51
CA GLY A 5 -25.06 0.69 20.40
C GLY A 5 -25.12 1.46 19.08
N ILE A 6 -24.45 0.95 18.06
CA ILE A 6 -24.23 1.64 16.79
C ILE A 6 -25.46 1.46 15.89
N SER A 7 -26.03 2.57 15.40
CA SER A 7 -27.15 2.52 14.44
C SER A 7 -26.69 1.92 13.11
N TYR A 8 -27.63 1.44 12.27
CA TYR A 8 -27.27 0.87 10.96
C TYR A 8 -26.52 1.87 10.08
N PHE A 9 -26.98 3.12 10.06
CA PHE A 9 -26.37 4.17 9.24
C PHE A 9 -24.97 4.50 9.74
N ASP A 10 -24.80 4.73 11.05
CA ASP A 10 -23.47 5.02 11.63
C ASP A 10 -22.49 3.85 11.42
N TRP A 11 -23.00 2.62 11.50
CA TRP A 11 -22.22 1.40 11.27
C TRP A 11 -21.73 1.30 9.83
N MET A 12 -22.63 1.45 8.87
CA MET A 12 -22.29 1.35 7.44
C MET A 12 -21.39 2.50 7.00
N ASP A 13 -21.63 3.72 7.49
CA ASP A 13 -20.80 4.87 7.17
C ASP A 13 -19.38 4.70 7.73
N LEU A 14 -19.25 4.26 8.99
CA LEU A 14 -17.95 4.04 9.61
C LEU A 14 -17.14 2.97 8.88
N ILE A 15 -17.76 1.83 8.55
CA ILE A 15 -17.08 0.71 7.90
C ILE A 15 -16.70 1.06 6.46
N THR A 16 -17.62 1.67 5.71
CA THR A 16 -17.37 2.13 4.33
C THR A 16 -16.17 3.06 4.27
N ASN A 17 -16.15 4.09 5.12
CA ASN A 17 -15.06 5.06 5.16
C ASN A 17 -13.74 4.42 5.60
N THR A 18 -13.79 3.50 6.58
CA THR A 18 -12.61 2.80 7.09
C THR A 18 -12.00 1.90 6.02
N TYR A 19 -12.83 1.14 5.29
CA TYR A 19 -12.36 0.28 4.20
C TYR A 19 -11.80 1.11 3.06
N ASP A 20 -12.49 2.17 2.64
CA ASP A 20 -12.04 3.00 1.53
C ASP A 20 -10.71 3.70 1.86
N ASP A 21 -10.54 4.22 3.09
CA ASP A 21 -9.26 4.79 3.55
C ASP A 21 -8.13 3.75 3.60
N ALA A 22 -8.40 2.55 4.13
CA ALA A 22 -7.41 1.47 4.18
C ALA A 22 -6.97 1.02 2.78
N LEU A 23 -7.92 0.83 1.87
CA LEU A 23 -7.64 0.45 0.48
C LEU A 23 -6.90 1.55 -0.27
N GLN A 24 -7.25 2.82 -0.03
CA GLN A 24 -6.52 3.95 -0.60
C GLN A 24 -5.07 4.00 -0.11
N LYS A 25 -4.85 3.79 1.20
CA LYS A 25 -3.51 3.75 1.80
C LYS A 25 -2.67 2.57 1.32
N ALA A 26 -3.29 1.43 1.08
CA ALA A 26 -2.67 0.28 0.44
C ALA A 26 -2.51 0.46 -1.08
N HIS A 27 -2.95 1.58 -1.65
CA HIS A 27 -2.93 1.84 -3.09
C HIS A 27 -3.68 0.79 -3.93
N VAL A 28 -4.73 0.19 -3.37
CA VAL A 28 -5.63 -0.73 -4.08
C VAL A 28 -6.49 0.06 -5.07
N ASP A 29 -6.46 -0.33 -6.34
CA ASP A 29 -7.28 0.28 -7.39
C ASP A 29 -8.68 -0.33 -7.40
N LEU A 30 -9.66 0.42 -6.89
CA LEU A 30 -11.07 0.05 -6.92
C LEU A 30 -11.71 0.18 -8.32
N LYS A 31 -11.00 0.71 -9.33
CA LYS A 31 -11.46 0.61 -10.73
C LYS A 31 -11.20 -0.78 -11.31
N PHE A 32 -10.31 -1.56 -10.70
CA PHE A 32 -10.13 -2.96 -11.04
C PHE A 32 -11.37 -3.74 -10.62
N GLY A 33 -12.07 -4.33 -11.58
CA GLY A 33 -13.41 -4.91 -11.38
C GLY A 33 -13.48 -5.90 -10.22
N ASP A 34 -12.46 -6.74 -10.08
CA ASP A 34 -12.40 -7.75 -9.02
C ASP A 34 -12.25 -7.11 -7.64
N ASN A 35 -11.46 -6.03 -7.50
CA ASN A 35 -11.27 -5.35 -6.23
C ASN A 35 -12.52 -4.62 -5.76
N ARG A 36 -13.25 -3.99 -6.68
CA ARG A 36 -14.55 -3.38 -6.34
C ARG A 36 -15.53 -4.43 -5.87
N ALA A 37 -15.56 -5.59 -6.53
CA ALA A 37 -16.43 -6.69 -6.15
C ALA A 37 -16.04 -7.28 -4.79
N LEU A 38 -14.75 -7.46 -4.52
CA LEU A 38 -14.23 -7.92 -3.22
C LEU A 38 -14.60 -6.92 -2.12
N ARG A 39 -14.33 -5.63 -2.30
CA ARG A 39 -14.71 -4.57 -1.35
C ARG A 39 -16.22 -4.57 -1.08
N ASN A 40 -17.05 -4.74 -2.10
CA ASN A 40 -18.50 -4.79 -1.92
C ASN A 40 -18.96 -6.04 -1.17
N LYS A 41 -18.33 -7.20 -1.39
CA LYS A 41 -18.61 -8.42 -0.60
C LYS A 41 -18.31 -8.20 0.89
N GLU A 42 -17.27 -7.43 1.20
CA GLU A 42 -16.93 -7.10 2.58
C GLU A 42 -17.95 -6.15 3.22
N LEU A 43 -18.53 -5.21 2.45
CA LEU A 43 -19.64 -4.39 2.93
C LEU A 43 -20.94 -5.18 3.10
N ASP A 44 -21.23 -6.11 2.19
CA ASP A 44 -22.40 -6.99 2.30
C ASP A 44 -22.30 -7.84 3.57
N PHE A 45 -21.10 -8.35 3.88
CA PHE A 45 -20.82 -9.04 5.14
C PHE A 45 -21.06 -8.13 6.35
N ALA A 46 -20.52 -6.91 6.34
CA ALA A 46 -20.70 -5.96 7.45
C ALA A 46 -22.17 -5.60 7.68
N SER A 47 -22.94 -5.42 6.61
CA SER A 47 -24.39 -5.20 6.67
C SER A 47 -25.12 -6.39 7.28
N GLY A 48 -24.81 -7.60 6.79
CA GLY A 48 -25.39 -8.84 7.31
C GLY A 48 -25.06 -9.09 8.79
N GLU A 49 -23.86 -8.73 9.25
CA GLU A 49 -23.49 -8.83 10.67
C GLU A 49 -24.31 -7.87 11.54
N TRP A 50 -24.55 -6.64 11.08
CA TRP A 50 -25.43 -5.71 11.78
C TRP A 50 -26.84 -6.28 11.94
N GLU A 51 -27.43 -6.79 10.86
CA GLU A 51 -28.77 -7.41 10.88
C GLU A 51 -28.80 -8.62 11.82
N ARG A 52 -27.77 -9.48 11.75
CA ARG A 52 -27.64 -10.65 12.60
C ARG A 52 -27.65 -10.25 14.08
N ILE A 53 -26.87 -9.25 14.45
CA ILE A 53 -26.79 -8.76 15.83
C ILE A 53 -28.13 -8.14 16.25
N LYS A 54 -28.72 -7.30 15.40
CA LYS A 54 -29.98 -6.61 15.71
C LYS A 54 -31.14 -7.59 15.91
N PHE A 55 -31.33 -8.51 14.98
CA PHE A 55 -32.53 -9.36 14.93
C PHE A 55 -32.37 -10.69 15.67
N PHE A 56 -31.15 -11.26 15.77
CA PHE A 56 -30.95 -12.53 16.46
C PHE A 56 -30.41 -12.35 17.87
N LYS A 57 -29.44 -11.44 18.07
CA LYS A 57 -28.92 -11.14 19.42
C LYS A 57 -29.76 -10.11 20.18
N GLN A 58 -30.76 -9.51 19.52
CA GLN A 58 -31.73 -8.58 20.12
C GLN A 58 -31.06 -7.37 20.80
N ARG A 59 -29.92 -6.91 20.26
CA ARG A 59 -29.20 -5.71 20.72
C ARG A 59 -28.60 -4.94 19.55
N LEU A 60 -28.22 -3.69 19.77
CA LEU A 60 -27.41 -2.96 18.78
C LEU A 60 -25.95 -3.44 18.85
N PRO A 61 -25.21 -3.41 17.72
CA PRO A 61 -23.78 -3.69 17.71
C PRO A 61 -23.00 -2.74 18.62
N ASN A 62 -21.93 -3.25 19.21
CA ASN A 62 -21.00 -2.48 20.01
C ASN A 62 -19.61 -2.44 19.34
N THR A 63 -18.63 -1.86 20.02
CA THR A 63 -17.25 -1.78 19.53
C THR A 63 -16.62 -3.16 19.30
N ASP A 64 -16.94 -4.17 20.12
CA ASP A 64 -16.39 -5.52 19.93
C ASP A 64 -16.89 -6.16 18.62
N ASP A 65 -18.17 -5.97 18.29
CA ASP A 65 -18.71 -6.44 17.01
C ASP A 65 -18.06 -5.69 15.83
N LEU A 66 -17.77 -4.39 15.99
CA LEU A 66 -17.06 -3.61 14.98
C LEU A 66 -15.64 -4.15 14.77
N CYS A 67 -14.89 -4.40 15.85
CA CYS A 67 -13.55 -4.99 15.78
C CYS A 67 -13.57 -6.32 15.03
N HIS A 68 -14.53 -7.19 15.32
CA HIS A 68 -14.65 -8.47 14.63
C HIS A 68 -14.82 -8.32 13.10
N VAL A 69 -15.61 -7.34 12.66
CA VAL A 69 -15.82 -7.06 11.24
C VAL A 69 -14.56 -6.49 10.59
N LEU A 70 -13.88 -5.56 11.27
CA LEU A 70 -12.62 -4.98 10.79
C LEU A 70 -11.50 -6.02 10.72
N ASP A 71 -11.38 -6.92 11.69
CA ASP A 71 -10.39 -8.00 11.69
C ASP A 71 -10.56 -8.90 10.45
N ARG A 72 -11.82 -9.25 10.12
CA ARG A 72 -12.11 -10.03 8.91
C ARG A 72 -11.67 -9.28 7.64
N PHE A 73 -11.85 -7.97 7.58
CA PHE A 73 -11.38 -7.17 6.44
C PHE A 73 -9.85 -7.15 6.35
N VAL A 74 -9.16 -7.00 7.48
CA VAL A 74 -7.69 -7.09 7.53
C VAL A 74 -7.20 -8.43 7.01
N ASP A 75 -7.83 -9.54 7.39
CA ASP A 75 -7.49 -10.88 6.87
C ASP A 75 -7.70 -11.01 5.35
N ARG A 76 -8.60 -10.20 4.76
CA ARG A 76 -8.93 -10.19 3.33
C ARG A 76 -8.15 -9.17 2.51
N MET A 77 -7.45 -8.23 3.15
CA MET A 77 -6.61 -7.24 2.47
C MET A 77 -5.65 -7.87 1.45
N PRO A 78 -4.91 -8.96 1.75
CA PRO A 78 -4.01 -9.58 0.78
C PRO A 78 -4.67 -10.03 -0.53
N GLU A 79 -5.97 -10.36 -0.50
CA GLU A 79 -6.70 -10.77 -1.70
C GLU A 79 -6.96 -9.58 -2.65
N MET A 80 -6.99 -8.35 -2.11
CA MET A 80 -7.22 -7.11 -2.87
C MET A 80 -5.92 -6.43 -3.34
N GLU A 81 -4.80 -6.74 -2.68
CA GLU A 81 -3.46 -6.21 -3.03
C GLU A 81 -3.03 -6.60 -4.46
N TYR A 82 -3.64 -7.64 -5.05
CA TYR A 82 -3.40 -7.98 -6.46
C TYR A 82 -3.73 -6.83 -7.43
N GLY A 83 -4.75 -6.02 -7.12
CA GLY A 83 -5.10 -4.87 -7.93
C GLY A 83 -4.54 -3.56 -7.39
N HIS A 84 -3.32 -3.57 -6.83
CA HIS A 84 -2.58 -2.32 -6.61
C HIS A 84 -2.50 -1.47 -7.88
N ARG A 85 -2.58 -0.15 -7.69
CA ARG A 85 -2.37 0.86 -8.73
C ARG A 85 -1.07 0.56 -9.47
N ARG A 86 -1.07 0.83 -10.76
CA ARG A 86 0.06 0.47 -11.59
C ARG A 86 1.31 1.29 -11.26
N GLU A 87 1.13 2.57 -10.99
CA GLU A 87 2.17 3.52 -10.59
C GLU A 87 2.89 2.99 -9.35
N TYR A 88 2.12 2.49 -8.38
CA TYR A 88 2.63 1.80 -7.19
C TYR A 88 3.45 0.55 -7.56
N ARG A 89 2.93 -0.33 -8.42
CA ARG A 89 3.67 -1.53 -8.88
C ARG A 89 4.98 -1.18 -9.59
N LEU A 90 5.02 -0.10 -10.37
CA LEU A 90 6.24 0.39 -11.01
C LEU A 90 7.23 0.95 -9.98
N ALA A 91 6.75 1.67 -8.97
CA ALA A 91 7.57 2.15 -7.89
C ALA A 91 8.19 1.03 -7.05
N VAL A 92 7.44 -0.03 -6.76
CA VAL A 92 7.98 -1.25 -6.11
C VAL A 92 9.05 -1.90 -6.97
N ALA A 93 8.90 -1.91 -8.30
CA ALA A 93 9.95 -2.43 -9.19
C ALA A 93 11.24 -1.59 -9.12
N HIS A 94 11.14 -0.27 -8.95
CA HIS A 94 12.29 0.60 -8.69
C HIS A 94 12.91 0.32 -7.32
N GLU A 95 12.10 0.19 -6.27
CA GLU A 95 12.56 -0.18 -4.92
C GLU A 95 13.39 -1.48 -4.93
N VAL A 96 12.90 -2.52 -5.62
CA VAL A 96 13.61 -3.81 -5.76
C VAL A 96 14.93 -3.65 -6.50
N ALA A 97 15.00 -2.78 -7.51
CA ALA A 97 16.25 -2.50 -8.23
C ALA A 97 17.27 -1.78 -7.34
N VAL A 98 16.82 -0.77 -6.59
CA VAL A 98 17.65 -0.06 -5.59
C VAL A 98 18.15 -1.04 -4.53
N ASP A 99 17.28 -1.84 -3.93
CA ASP A 99 17.66 -2.84 -2.93
C ASP A 99 18.70 -3.83 -3.48
N GLY A 100 18.50 -4.30 -4.71
CA GLY A 100 19.44 -5.17 -5.42
C GLY A 100 20.84 -4.54 -5.54
N TRP A 101 20.92 -3.25 -5.85
CA TRP A 101 22.19 -2.53 -5.96
C TRP A 101 22.84 -2.22 -4.60
N LEU A 102 22.05 -2.07 -3.54
CA LEU A 102 22.53 -1.86 -2.17
C LEU A 102 23.10 -3.12 -1.53
N LYS A 103 22.83 -4.34 -2.04
CA LYS A 103 23.29 -5.62 -1.44
C LYS A 103 24.81 -5.72 -1.17
N GLY A 104 25.65 -4.92 -1.84
CA GLY A 104 27.11 -4.89 -1.61
C GLY A 104 27.60 -3.90 -0.54
N LYS A 105 26.68 -3.16 0.08
CA LYS A 105 26.93 -2.01 0.95
C LYS A 105 26.36 -2.25 2.35
N VAL A 106 26.94 -1.59 3.35
CA VAL A 106 26.60 -1.82 4.76
C VAL A 106 25.86 -0.61 5.30
N PHE A 107 24.65 -0.84 5.80
CA PHE A 107 23.79 0.18 6.38
C PHE A 107 23.17 -0.36 7.67
N ALA A 108 22.79 0.54 8.59
CA ALA A 108 21.85 0.15 9.63
C ALA A 108 20.51 -0.26 9.00
N PRO A 109 19.75 -1.20 9.61
CA PRO A 109 18.44 -1.61 9.09
C PRO A 109 17.48 -0.44 8.85
N GLU A 110 17.48 0.54 9.75
CA GLU A 110 16.63 1.72 9.70
C GLU A 110 17.01 2.65 8.55
N ASP A 111 18.31 2.87 8.34
CA ASP A 111 18.82 3.69 7.23
C ASP A 111 18.53 3.04 5.88
N ARG A 112 18.74 1.72 5.77
CA ARG A 112 18.40 0.98 4.54
C ARG A 112 16.90 1.10 4.26
N LYS A 113 16.07 0.92 5.28
CA LYS A 113 14.62 1.08 5.14
C LYS A 113 14.25 2.50 4.70
N TYR A 114 14.85 3.53 5.31
CA TYR A 114 14.63 4.92 4.93
C TYR A 114 14.96 5.18 3.46
N ILE A 115 16.09 4.68 2.96
CA ILE A 115 16.49 4.81 1.55
C ILE A 115 15.45 4.17 0.63
N LEU A 116 15.04 2.93 0.93
CA LEU A 116 14.06 2.19 0.12
C LEU A 116 12.68 2.86 0.12
N ASP A 117 12.19 3.26 1.30
CA ASP A 117 10.90 3.94 1.44
C ASP A 117 10.90 5.29 0.70
N ARG A 118 12.02 6.04 0.76
CA ARG A 118 12.17 7.30 0.02
C ARG A 118 12.21 7.09 -1.48
N GLU A 119 12.97 6.11 -1.96
CA GLU A 119 13.06 5.82 -3.40
C GLU A 119 11.74 5.30 -3.96
N ARG A 120 11.00 4.46 -3.21
CA ARG A 120 9.63 4.07 -3.58
C ARG A 120 8.74 5.30 -3.69
N TYR A 121 8.71 6.17 -2.67
CA TYR A 121 7.90 7.39 -2.68
C TYR A 121 8.21 8.29 -3.90
N LEU A 122 9.49 8.52 -4.19
CA LEU A 122 9.88 9.33 -5.35
C LEU A 122 9.48 8.70 -6.68
N ALA A 123 9.55 7.38 -6.79
CA ALA A 123 9.11 6.66 -7.98
C ALA A 123 7.58 6.71 -8.14
N GLU A 124 6.82 6.56 -7.05
CA GLU A 124 5.36 6.74 -7.08
C GLU A 124 4.97 8.13 -7.55
N GLU A 125 5.59 9.17 -6.99
CA GLU A 125 5.37 10.56 -7.40
C GLU A 125 5.73 10.79 -8.88
N TYR A 126 6.81 10.16 -9.36
CA TYR A 126 7.18 10.21 -10.76
C TYR A 126 6.08 9.62 -11.66
N PHE A 127 5.63 8.39 -11.36
CA PHE A 127 4.63 7.71 -12.19
C PHE A 127 3.23 8.30 -12.06
N ASN A 128 2.85 8.83 -10.89
CA ASN A 128 1.57 9.52 -10.69
C ASN A 128 1.47 10.79 -11.56
N ASN A 129 2.59 11.46 -11.80
CA ASN A 129 2.65 12.70 -12.56
C ASN A 129 3.06 12.51 -14.03
N ASP A 130 3.32 11.26 -14.46
CA ASP A 130 3.73 10.97 -15.84
C ASP A 130 2.52 11.01 -16.79
N ARG A 131 2.40 12.13 -17.50
CA ARG A 131 1.35 12.35 -18.51
C ARG A 131 1.51 11.47 -19.74
N GLU A 132 2.72 10.97 -20.01
CA GLU A 132 3.00 10.09 -21.16
C GLU A 132 2.70 8.62 -20.83
N LEU A 133 2.57 8.28 -19.54
CA LEU A 133 2.23 6.93 -19.07
C LEU A 133 1.01 6.38 -19.80
N GLY A 134 -0.02 7.19 -20.06
CA GLY A 134 -1.23 6.77 -20.80
C GLY A 134 -0.96 6.35 -22.24
N GLN A 135 -0.09 7.08 -22.95
CA GLN A 135 0.15 6.91 -24.39
C GLN A 135 1.05 5.70 -24.70
N TYR A 136 2.07 5.46 -23.85
CA TYR A 136 2.97 4.32 -24.05
C TYR A 136 2.34 2.95 -23.77
N ILE A 137 1.21 2.92 -23.07
CA ILE A 137 0.49 1.68 -22.75
C ILE A 137 -0.07 1.03 -24.00
N GLU A 138 -0.61 1.86 -24.87
CA GLU A 138 -1.27 1.43 -26.08
C GLU A 138 -0.25 1.00 -27.15
N THR A 139 1.04 1.33 -26.96
CA THR A 139 2.09 1.16 -27.97
C THR A 139 3.22 0.21 -27.54
N ASP A 140 3.86 0.40 -26.37
CA ASP A 140 4.94 -0.47 -25.85
C ASP A 140 5.15 -0.28 -24.34
N TYR A 141 4.33 -0.99 -23.54
CA TYR A 141 4.42 -0.91 -22.07
C TYR A 141 5.73 -1.44 -21.51
N GLU A 142 6.28 -2.52 -22.06
CA GLU A 142 7.53 -3.12 -21.54
C GLU A 142 8.75 -2.24 -21.87
N GLY A 143 8.80 -1.66 -23.06
CA GLY A 143 9.80 -0.67 -23.44
C GLY A 143 9.75 0.55 -22.54
N TYR A 144 8.56 1.11 -22.31
CA TYR A 144 8.35 2.22 -21.39
C TYR A 144 8.81 1.87 -19.97
N LYS A 145 8.35 0.75 -19.42
CA LYS A 145 8.70 0.28 -18.07
C LYS A 145 10.21 0.22 -17.91
N ARG A 146 10.91 -0.40 -18.86
CA ARG A 146 12.37 -0.51 -18.84
C ARG A 146 13.06 0.85 -18.86
N ILE A 147 12.66 1.75 -19.76
CA ILE A 147 13.27 3.08 -19.91
C ILE A 147 13.03 3.93 -18.66
N SER A 148 11.79 3.96 -18.15
CA SER A 148 11.43 4.76 -16.98
C SER A 148 12.11 4.27 -15.71
N LEU A 149 12.16 2.95 -15.49
CA LEU A 149 12.92 2.37 -14.37
C LEU A 149 14.41 2.66 -14.50
N GLN A 150 14.99 2.58 -15.70
CA GLN A 150 16.39 2.93 -15.92
C GLN A 150 16.65 4.41 -15.60
N ARG A 151 15.76 5.34 -16.01
CA ARG A 151 15.89 6.76 -15.70
C ARG A 151 15.85 7.04 -14.20
N LEU A 152 14.89 6.44 -13.48
CA LEU A 152 14.80 6.57 -12.02
C LEU A 152 16.05 5.99 -11.34
N PHE A 153 16.54 4.86 -11.81
CA PHE A 153 17.75 4.25 -11.27
C PHE A 153 19.01 5.09 -11.52
N VAL A 154 19.16 5.69 -12.71
CA VAL A 154 20.26 6.63 -12.98
C VAL A 154 20.19 7.83 -12.03
N ARG A 155 18.99 8.40 -11.82
CA ARG A 155 18.82 9.50 -10.86
C ARG A 155 19.20 9.11 -9.44
N PHE A 156 18.86 7.90 -9.01
CA PHE A 156 19.29 7.36 -7.72
C PHE A 156 20.82 7.30 -7.62
N LEU A 157 21.51 6.82 -8.67
CA LEU A 157 22.98 6.77 -8.70
C LEU A 157 23.61 8.17 -8.65
N ASP A 158 23.05 9.14 -9.38
CA ASP A 158 23.56 10.52 -9.44
C ASP A 158 23.54 11.19 -8.06
N ILE A 159 22.52 10.91 -7.24
CA ILE A 159 22.40 11.50 -5.89
C ILE A 159 23.04 10.63 -4.80
N TYR A 160 23.45 9.40 -5.12
CA TYR A 160 23.89 8.44 -4.12
C TYR A 160 25.09 8.95 -3.32
N ASP A 161 26.14 9.40 -4.01
CA ASP A 161 27.36 9.86 -3.36
C ASP A 161 27.12 11.11 -2.51
N ASP A 162 26.25 12.02 -2.96
CA ASP A 162 25.98 13.28 -2.30
C ASP A 162 25.03 13.15 -1.11
N PHE A 163 24.07 12.21 -1.16
CA PHE A 163 22.98 12.13 -0.20
C PHE A 163 22.93 10.83 0.59
N TYR A 164 23.17 9.68 -0.04
CA TYR A 164 22.97 8.38 0.60
C TYR A 164 24.24 7.76 1.18
N ARG A 165 25.41 8.10 0.62
CA ARG A 165 26.69 7.55 1.07
C ARG A 165 27.03 7.89 2.52
N CYS A 166 26.49 8.98 3.06
CA CYS A 166 26.71 9.34 4.47
C CYS A 166 26.09 8.34 5.46
N TYR A 167 25.09 7.56 5.04
CA TYR A 167 24.48 6.49 5.83
C TYR A 167 25.24 5.16 5.73
N GLU A 168 26.19 5.03 4.80
CA GLU A 168 26.95 3.80 4.63
C GLU A 168 27.97 3.64 5.77
N ILE A 169 27.87 2.54 6.51
CA ILE A 169 28.82 2.19 7.56
C ILE A 169 30.14 1.82 6.88
N ARG A 170 31.22 2.55 7.20
CA ARG A 170 32.56 2.21 6.70
C ARG A 170 32.90 0.79 7.13
N LYS A 171 33.22 -0.08 6.16
CA LYS A 171 33.59 -1.49 6.40
C LYS A 171 34.71 -1.65 7.43
N ASP A 172 35.60 -0.66 7.50
CA ASP A 172 36.73 -0.58 8.44
C ASP A 172 36.30 -0.52 9.92
N LYS A 173 35.08 -0.04 10.21
CA LYS A 173 34.53 0.08 11.57
C LYS A 173 33.65 -1.09 12.00
N VAL A 174 33.37 -2.04 11.10
CA VAL A 174 32.54 -3.22 11.40
C VAL A 174 33.38 -4.35 12.05
N ASN A 175 34.71 -4.24 12.00
CA ASN A 175 35.66 -5.25 12.50
C ASN A 175 36.47 -4.82 13.74
N GLU A 176 36.11 -3.74 14.44
CA GLU A 176 36.70 -3.48 15.76
C GLU A 176 35.92 -4.30 16.82
N PRO A 177 36.59 -5.24 17.52
CA PRO A 177 35.98 -6.09 18.55
C PRO A 177 35.61 -5.32 19.83
#